data_AF-A0A951VXW2-F1
#
_entry.id   AF-A0A951VXW2-F1
#
_cell.length_a   1.000
_cell.length_b   1.000
_cell.length_c   1.000
_cell.angle_alpha   90.00
_cell.angle_beta   90.00
_cell.angle_gamma   90.00
#
_symmetry.space_group_name_H-M   'P 1'
#
loop_
_entity.id
_entity.type
_entity.pdbx_description
1 polymer ?
#
loop_
_entity_poly.entity_id
_entity_poly.type
_entity_poly.pdbx_seq_one_letter_code
_entity_poly.pdbx_strand_id
1 'polypeptide(L)'
;MSAISIVPLLNFINLLCCAGIMIGGYVGVVYYNKECVKFNVNITNKDAVFIGLLSGLLSGVIVSGFTILTAMFSDLNPMVETTKMLTEMGIPVTPEAEEIIKKLSMEFDKYGFSPTLSIVTFVLNLIIYPVFGMFGSLISYSLIVGKKNLHKDNV
;
A
#
# COMPACT_ATOMS: atom_id res chain seq x y z
N MET A 1 -0.74 4.78 11.76
CA MET A 1 -1.92 4.98 10.88
C MET A 1 -3.11 5.55 11.67
N SER A 2 -2.91 6.68 12.36
CA SER A 2 -3.98 7.43 13.04
C SER A 2 -3.98 8.92 12.64
N ALA A 3 -2.84 9.44 12.16
CA ALA A 3 -2.73 10.81 11.65
C ALA A 3 -3.23 11.00 10.20
N ILE A 4 -3.38 9.92 9.42
CA ILE A 4 -3.76 9.98 7.99
C ILE A 4 -5.29 10.06 7.81
N SER A 5 -6.06 9.62 8.81
CA SER A 5 -7.53 9.57 8.75
C SER A 5 -8.20 10.94 8.89
N ILE A 6 -7.44 11.99 9.21
CA ILE A 6 -7.97 13.36 9.38
C ILE A 6 -8.02 14.11 8.05
N VAL A 7 -7.24 13.70 7.04
CA VAL A 7 -7.27 14.32 5.71
C VAL A 7 -7.93 13.33 4.71
N PRO A 8 -9.19 13.55 4.30
CA PRO A 8 -9.94 12.61 3.48
C PRO A 8 -9.23 12.27 2.15
N LEU A 9 -8.44 13.18 1.60
CA LEU A 9 -7.66 12.95 0.38
C LEU A 9 -6.53 11.92 0.55
N LEU A 10 -5.81 11.94 1.68
CA LEU A 10 -4.73 10.98 1.97
C LEU A 10 -5.29 9.58 2.30
N ASN A 11 -6.50 9.51 2.85
CA ASN A 11 -7.17 8.24 3.14
C ASN A 11 -7.52 7.46 1.85
N PHE A 12 -7.93 8.16 0.78
CA PHE A 12 -8.20 7.52 -0.53
C PHE A 12 -6.95 6.94 -1.18
N ILE A 13 -5.81 7.64 -1.10
CA ILE A 13 -4.53 7.14 -1.62
C ILE A 13 -4.05 5.91 -0.85
N ASN A 14 -4.18 5.90 0.48
CA ASN A 14 -3.86 4.73 1.29
C ASN A 14 -4.79 3.54 0.96
N LEU A 15 -6.08 3.80 0.81
CA LEU A 15 -7.06 2.77 0.43
C LEU A 15 -6.77 2.19 -0.97
N LEU A 16 -6.46 3.03 -1.95
CA LEU A 16 -6.09 2.61 -3.30
C LEU A 16 -4.76 1.85 -3.34
N CYS A 17 -3.79 2.22 -2.50
CA CYS A 17 -2.51 1.53 -2.42
C CYS A 17 -2.68 0.11 -1.86
N CYS A 18 -3.41 -0.03 -0.74
CA CYS A 18 -3.71 -1.34 -0.16
C CYS A 18 -4.62 -2.18 -1.09
N ALA A 19 -5.62 -1.55 -1.73
CA ALA A 19 -6.50 -2.22 -2.68
C ALA A 19 -5.74 -2.69 -3.93
N GLY A 20 -4.84 -1.86 -4.47
CA GLY A 20 -4.00 -2.21 -5.61
C GLY A 20 -3.08 -3.41 -5.31
N ILE A 21 -2.50 -3.45 -4.11
CA ILE A 21 -1.67 -4.58 -3.66
C ILE A 21 -2.52 -5.86 -3.50
N MET A 22 -3.73 -5.75 -2.94
CA MET A 22 -4.66 -6.88 -2.83
C MET A 22 -5.05 -7.42 -4.21
N ILE A 23 -5.32 -6.54 -5.19
CA ILE A 23 -5.63 -6.92 -6.57
C ILE A 23 -4.41 -7.60 -7.22
N GLY A 24 -3.21 -7.08 -7.00
CA GLY A 24 -1.96 -7.71 -7.47
C GLY A 24 -1.80 -9.14 -6.95
N GLY A 25 -1.99 -9.33 -5.64
CA GLY A 25 -1.98 -10.66 -5.01
C GLY A 25 -3.05 -11.60 -5.59
N TYR A 26 -4.26 -11.08 -5.84
CA TYR A 26 -5.35 -11.83 -6.46
C TYR A 26 -4.99 -12.31 -7.87
N VAL A 27 -4.50 -11.41 -8.73
CA VAL A 27 -4.15 -11.73 -10.12
C VAL A 27 -2.99 -12.73 -10.18
N GLY A 28 -2.00 -12.60 -9.29
CA GLY A 28 -0.87 -13.51 -9.21
C GLY A 28 -1.29 -14.96 -8.97
N VAL A 29 -2.20 -15.20 -8.02
CA VAL A 29 -2.72 -16.54 -7.73
C VAL A 29 -3.59 -17.08 -8.87
N VAL A 30 -4.41 -16.24 -9.49
CA VAL A 30 -5.22 -16.65 -10.65
C VAL A 30 -4.32 -17.11 -11.80
N TYR A 31 -3.23 -16.39 -12.09
CA TYR A 31 -2.28 -16.76 -13.13
C TYR A 31 -1.51 -18.04 -12.77
N TYR A 32 -1.04 -18.15 -11.52
CA TYR A 32 -0.38 -19.35 -11.03
C TYR A 32 -1.29 -20.59 -11.13
N ASN A 33 -2.56 -20.47 -10.73
CA ASN A 33 -3.53 -21.55 -10.86
C ASN A 33 -3.77 -21.95 -12.33
N LYS A 34 -3.77 -21.00 -13.28
CA LYS A 34 -3.89 -21.34 -14.72
C LYS A 34 -2.72 -22.18 -15.20
N GLU A 35 -1.51 -21.90 -14.75
CA GLU A 35 -0.33 -22.72 -15.08
C GLU A 35 -0.40 -24.09 -14.40
N CYS A 36 -0.75 -24.17 -13.12
CA CYS A 36 -0.88 -25.45 -12.40
C CYS A 36 -1.92 -26.38 -13.05
N VAL A 37 -3.04 -25.84 -13.54
CA VAL A 37 -4.06 -26.63 -14.26
C VAL A 37 -3.51 -27.27 -15.54
N LYS A 38 -2.59 -26.61 -16.26
CA LYS A 38 -1.94 -27.21 -17.45
C LYS A 38 -1.10 -28.44 -17.10
N PHE A 39 -0.48 -28.43 -15.92
CA PHE A 39 0.36 -29.52 -15.43
C PHE A 39 -0.38 -30.50 -14.50
N ASN A 40 -1.71 -30.39 -14.39
CA ASN A 40 -2.54 -31.21 -13.50
C ASN A 40 -2.15 -31.13 -12.01
N VAL A 41 -1.53 -30.03 -11.59
CA VAL A 41 -1.15 -29.77 -10.19
C VAL A 41 -2.23 -28.91 -9.52
N ASN A 42 -2.56 -29.23 -8.26
CA ASN A 42 -3.46 -28.39 -7.47
C ASN A 42 -2.67 -27.33 -6.69
N ILE A 43 -3.17 -26.10 -6.74
CA ILE A 43 -2.65 -25.01 -5.92
C ILE A 43 -2.88 -25.30 -4.43
N THR A 44 -1.88 -25.01 -3.61
CA THR A 44 -1.95 -25.18 -2.14
C THR A 44 -2.07 -23.82 -1.44
N ASN A 45 -2.66 -23.80 -0.24
CA ASN A 45 -2.71 -22.62 0.64
C ASN A 45 -1.34 -21.93 0.79
N LYS A 46 -0.26 -22.72 0.90
CA LYS A 46 1.11 -22.21 1.04
C LYS A 46 1.55 -21.40 -0.18
N ASP A 47 1.21 -21.85 -1.38
CA ASP A 47 1.56 -21.17 -2.63
C ASP A 47 0.89 -19.79 -2.70
N ALA A 48 -0.39 -19.72 -2.33
CA ALA A 48 -1.13 -18.46 -2.28
C ALA A 48 -0.52 -17.46 -1.28
N VAL A 49 -0.14 -17.92 -0.09
CA VAL A 49 0.53 -17.07 0.91
C VAL A 49 1.88 -16.56 0.39
N PHE A 50 2.69 -17.43 -0.22
CA PHE A 50 3.98 -17.02 -0.80
C PHE A 50 3.80 -15.99 -1.91
N ILE A 51 2.85 -16.20 -2.83
CA ILE A 51 2.56 -15.25 -3.92
C ILE A 51 2.15 -13.88 -3.34
N GLY A 52 1.30 -13.86 -2.32
CA GLY A 52 0.86 -12.62 -1.68
C GLY A 52 2.00 -11.88 -0.97
N LEU A 53 2.85 -12.62 -0.24
CA LEU A 53 4.01 -12.07 0.46
C LEU A 53 5.04 -11.48 -0.51
N LEU A 54 5.37 -12.20 -1.58
CA LEU A 54 6.27 -11.75 -2.65
C LEU A 54 5.70 -10.53 -3.37
N SER A 55 4.41 -10.54 -3.71
CA SER A 55 3.75 -9.40 -4.35
C SER A 55 3.81 -8.16 -3.46
N GLY A 56 3.47 -8.27 -2.18
CA GLY A 56 3.49 -7.13 -1.27
C GLY A 56 4.90 -6.60 -0.98
N LEU A 57 5.90 -7.48 -0.91
CA LEU A 57 7.29 -7.06 -0.74
C LEU A 57 7.80 -6.28 -1.95
N LEU A 58 7.53 -6.79 -3.17
CA LEU A 58 7.88 -6.11 -4.42
C LEU A 58 7.16 -4.75 -4.52
N SER A 59 5.87 -4.70 -4.17
CA SER A 59 5.14 -3.44 -4.10
C SER A 59 5.75 -2.46 -3.12
N GLY A 60 6.18 -2.92 -1.94
CA GLY A 60 6.82 -2.08 -0.93
C GLY A 60 8.04 -1.36 -1.48
N VAL A 61 8.93 -2.10 -2.16
CA VAL A 61 10.16 -1.57 -2.76
C VAL A 61 9.87 -0.61 -3.93
N ILE A 62 8.96 -1.00 -4.83
CA ILE A 62 8.65 -0.20 -6.02
C ILE A 62 7.96 1.10 -5.63
N VAL A 63 6.95 1.03 -4.75
CA VAL A 63 6.20 2.22 -4.32
C VAL A 63 7.11 3.17 -3.57
N SER A 64 7.95 2.69 -2.64
CA SER A 64 8.87 3.57 -1.92
C SER A 64 9.89 4.23 -2.84
N GLY A 65 10.43 3.49 -3.82
CA GLY A 65 11.36 4.05 -4.79
C GLY A 65 10.69 5.13 -5.64
N PHE A 66 9.46 4.86 -6.10
CA PHE A 66 8.69 5.83 -6.87
C PHE A 66 8.33 7.06 -6.05
N THR A 67 7.94 6.91 -4.78
CA THR A 67 7.63 8.03 -3.88
C THR A 67 8.85 8.96 -3.70
N ILE A 68 10.04 8.40 -3.50
CA ILE A 68 11.28 9.18 -3.36
C ILE A 68 11.57 9.92 -4.66
N LEU A 69 11.49 9.23 -5.81
CA LEU A 69 11.68 9.86 -7.12
C LEU A 69 10.70 11.00 -7.35
N THR A 70 9.41 10.78 -7.12
CA THR A 70 8.39 11.84 -7.29
C THR A 70 8.59 12.99 -6.33
N ALA A 71 9.05 12.75 -5.10
CA ALA A 71 9.35 13.81 -4.14
C ALA A 71 10.54 14.66 -4.59
N MET A 72 11.59 14.04 -5.15
CA MET A 72 12.75 14.76 -5.67
C MET A 72 12.43 15.65 -6.89
N PHE A 73 11.46 15.27 -7.71
CA PHE A 73 11.05 16.05 -8.90
C PHE A 73 9.91 17.04 -8.66
N SER A 74 9.27 16.98 -7.49
CA SER A 74 8.15 17.88 -7.17
C SER A 74 8.65 19.03 -6.30
N ASP A 75 8.70 20.26 -6.82
CA ASP A 75 8.92 21.49 -6.03
C ASP A 75 7.74 21.84 -5.09
N LEU A 76 6.76 20.93 -4.97
CA LEU A 76 5.56 21.12 -4.15
C LEU A 76 5.86 20.65 -2.73
N ASN A 77 5.86 21.58 -1.77
CA ASN A 77 5.87 21.26 -0.34
C ASN A 77 4.49 20.75 0.10
N PRO A 78 4.27 19.42 0.25
CA PRO A 78 2.96 18.89 0.62
C PRO A 78 2.52 19.36 2.01
N MET A 79 3.48 19.74 2.86
CA MET A 79 3.23 20.28 4.21
C MET A 79 2.59 21.66 4.18
N VAL A 80 2.95 22.52 3.22
CA VAL A 80 2.36 23.87 3.08
C VAL A 80 0.93 23.78 2.54
N GLU A 81 0.70 22.92 1.56
CA GLU A 81 -0.63 22.62 1.02
C GLU A 81 -1.58 22.11 2.10
N THR A 82 -1.09 21.14 2.90
CA THR A 82 -1.85 20.54 4.00
C THR A 82 -2.18 21.58 5.07
N THR A 83 -1.24 22.46 5.42
CA THR A 83 -1.47 23.52 6.42
C THR A 83 -2.50 24.56 5.94
N LYS A 84 -2.46 24.93 4.65
CA LYS A 84 -3.49 25.79 4.04
C LYS A 84 -4.87 25.15 4.10
N MET A 85 -4.98 23.87 3.71
CA MET A 85 -6.25 23.14 3.79
C MET A 85 -6.79 23.02 5.23
N LEU A 86 -5.94 22.77 6.23
CA LEU A 86 -6.37 22.72 7.64
C LEU A 86 -6.84 24.09 8.14
N THR A 87 -6.18 25.16 7.72
CA THR A 87 -6.55 26.54 8.08
C THR A 87 -7.89 26.93 7.44
N GLU A 88 -8.12 26.54 6.18
CA GLU A 88 -9.39 26.74 5.47
C GLU A 88 -10.55 25.92 6.08
N MET A 89 -10.27 24.77 6.69
CA MET A 89 -11.27 23.96 7.40
C MET A 89 -11.51 24.39 8.86
N GLY A 90 -10.82 25.43 9.35
CA GLY A 90 -11.03 25.98 10.70
C GLY A 90 -10.59 25.07 11.85
N ILE A 91 -9.73 24.08 11.59
CA ILE A 91 -9.17 23.21 12.64
C ILE A 91 -8.03 23.96 13.32
N PRO A 92 -8.09 24.24 14.64
CA PRO A 92 -7.00 24.90 15.34
C PRO A 92 -5.78 23.99 15.34
N VAL A 93 -4.74 24.40 14.63
CA VAL A 93 -3.45 23.73 14.64
C VAL A 93 -2.85 23.97 16.03
N THR A 94 -2.62 22.90 16.80
CA THR A 94 -1.96 23.02 18.10
C THR A 94 -0.51 23.49 17.90
N PRO A 95 0.05 24.27 18.84
CA PRO A 95 1.40 24.83 18.67
C PRO A 95 2.49 23.77 18.49
N GLU A 96 2.30 22.56 19.06
CA GLU A 96 3.20 21.43 18.84
C GLU A 96 3.18 20.92 17.39
N ALA A 97 1.99 20.90 16.75
CA ALA A 97 1.86 20.48 15.37
C ALA A 97 2.48 21.50 14.42
N GLU A 98 2.36 22.79 14.72
CA GLU A 98 2.97 23.87 13.93
C GLU A 98 4.50 23.80 13.93
N GLU A 99 5.12 23.47 15.07
CA GLU A 99 6.58 23.30 15.16
C GLU A 99 7.07 22.10 14.34
N ILE A 100 6.33 20.99 14.38
CA ILE A 100 6.63 19.78 13.58
C ILE A 100 6.48 20.08 12.08
N ILE A 101 5.41 20.77 11.69
CA ILE A 101 5.17 21.21 10.31
C ILE A 101 6.28 22.14 9.83
N LYS A 102 6.75 23.06 10.68
CA LYS A 102 7.81 24.00 10.32
C LYS A 102 9.16 23.29 10.15
N LYS A 103 9.49 22.35 11.03
CA LYS A 103 10.70 21.51 10.90
C LYS A 103 10.65 20.66 9.63
N LEU A 104 9.51 20.03 9.35
CA LEU A 104 9.30 19.27 8.12
C LEU A 104 9.37 20.17 6.87
N SER A 105 8.73 21.32 6.89
CA SER A 105 8.77 22.28 5.78
C SER A 105 10.19 22.76 5.48
N MET A 106 11.00 23.01 6.51
CA MET A 106 12.42 23.35 6.32
C MET A 106 13.25 22.19 5.77
N GLU A 107 12.95 20.94 6.13
CA GLU A 107 13.59 19.77 5.52
C GLU A 107 13.21 19.62 4.04
N PHE A 108 11.93 19.79 3.70
CA PHE A 108 11.49 19.72 2.32
C PHE A 108 12.00 20.89 1.45
N ASP A 109 12.07 22.13 1.97
CA ASP A 109 12.66 23.26 1.24
C ASP A 109 14.16 23.05 0.95
N LYS A 110 14.86 22.35 1.85
CA LYS A 110 16.30 22.14 1.74
C LYS A 110 16.68 20.90 0.91
N TYR A 111 15.87 19.85 0.95
CA TYR A 111 16.19 18.56 0.34
C TYR A 111 15.15 18.07 -0.68
N GLY A 112 14.05 18.79 -0.89
CA GLY A 112 12.91 18.35 -1.72
C GLY A 112 12.07 17.24 -1.09
N PHE A 113 12.56 16.59 -0.01
CA PHE A 113 11.86 15.53 0.72
C PHE A 113 12.37 15.42 2.17
N SER A 114 11.61 14.79 3.06
CA SER A 114 12.07 14.44 4.42
C SER A 114 12.64 13.01 4.47
N PRO A 115 13.97 12.83 4.60
CA PRO A 115 14.61 11.52 4.62
C PRO A 115 14.13 10.64 5.77
N THR A 116 13.97 11.23 6.95
CA THR A 116 13.50 10.57 8.16
C THR A 116 12.10 9.99 7.96
N LEU A 117 11.21 10.78 7.36
CA LEU A 117 9.83 10.34 7.10
C LEU A 117 9.79 9.24 6.03
N SER A 118 10.61 9.34 5.00
CA SER A 118 10.70 8.32 3.94
C SER A 118 11.21 6.98 4.46
N ILE A 119 12.21 6.97 5.35
CA ILE A 119 12.76 5.74 5.93
C ILE A 119 11.72 5.05 6.83
N VAL A 120 11.06 5.81 7.70
CA VAL A 120 10.01 5.27 8.58
C VAL A 120 8.84 4.72 7.76
N THR A 121 8.41 5.45 6.73
CA THR A 121 7.33 5.03 5.84
C THR A 121 7.71 3.79 5.03
N PHE A 122 8.96 3.70 4.56
CA PHE A 122 9.48 2.53 3.85
C PHE A 122 9.41 1.27 4.71
N VAL A 123 9.91 1.33 5.95
CA VAL A 123 9.88 0.18 6.87
C VAL A 123 8.45 -0.26 7.18
N LEU A 124 7.55 0.70 7.41
CA LEU A 124 6.13 0.40 7.65
C LEU A 124 5.48 -0.24 6.42
N ASN A 125 5.72 0.29 5.22
CA ASN A 125 5.19 -0.27 3.98
C ASN A 125 5.74 -1.68 3.73
N LEU A 126 7.02 -1.94 4.04
CA LEU A 126 7.64 -3.25 3.90
C LEU A 126 6.98 -4.33 4.77
N ILE A 127 6.31 -3.95 5.86
CA ILE A 127 5.58 -4.88 6.73
C ILE A 127 4.10 -4.95 6.34
N ILE A 128 3.49 -3.79 6.12
CA ILE A 128 2.05 -3.67 5.88
C ILE A 128 1.67 -4.22 4.50
N TYR A 129 2.47 -3.95 3.47
CA TYR A 129 2.12 -4.33 2.10
C TYR A 129 2.15 -5.85 1.89
N PRO A 130 3.12 -6.63 2.40
CA PRO A 130 3.03 -8.09 2.42
C PRO A 130 1.78 -8.64 3.10
N VAL A 131 1.36 -8.03 4.22
CA VAL A 131 0.14 -8.45 4.93
C VAL A 131 -1.09 -8.25 4.05
N PHE A 132 -1.24 -7.11 3.40
CA PHE A 132 -2.34 -6.87 2.45
C PHE A 132 -2.24 -7.74 1.19
N GLY A 133 -1.03 -7.97 0.68
CA GLY A 133 -0.81 -8.89 -0.45
C GLY A 133 -1.25 -10.33 -0.13
N MET A 134 -0.96 -10.80 1.09
CA MET A 134 -1.43 -12.09 1.59
C MET A 134 -2.96 -12.16 1.70
N PHE A 135 -3.63 -11.10 2.15
CA PHE A 135 -5.10 -11.08 2.16
C PHE A 135 -5.68 -11.22 0.74
N GLY A 136 -5.16 -10.45 -0.22
CA GLY A 136 -5.61 -10.54 -1.62
C GLY A 136 -5.40 -11.92 -2.24
N SER A 137 -4.25 -12.54 -1.97
CA SER A 137 -3.93 -13.87 -2.49
C SER A 137 -4.77 -14.97 -1.83
N LEU A 138 -5.02 -14.91 -0.52
CA LEU A 138 -5.87 -15.88 0.17
C LEU A 138 -7.33 -15.82 -0.28
N ILE A 139 -7.86 -14.61 -0.53
CA ILE A 139 -9.21 -14.42 -1.08
C ILE A 139 -9.31 -15.08 -2.47
N SER A 140 -8.32 -14.88 -3.33
CA SER A 140 -8.33 -15.51 -4.66
C SER A 140 -8.24 -17.03 -4.60
N TYR A 141 -7.44 -17.58 -3.69
CA TYR A 141 -7.33 -19.02 -3.48
C TYR A 141 -8.65 -19.62 -3.02
N SER A 142 -9.32 -19.01 -2.03
CA SER A 142 -10.59 -19.52 -1.51
C SER A 142 -11.69 -19.52 -2.57
N LEU A 143 -11.72 -18.52 -3.44
CA LEU A 143 -12.64 -18.48 -4.59
C LEU A 143 -12.36 -19.59 -5.61
N ILE A 144 -11.09 -19.87 -5.90
CA ILE A 144 -10.69 -20.93 -6.85
C ILE A 144 -11.03 -22.32 -6.29
N VAL A 145 -10.70 -22.58 -5.04
CA VAL A 145 -10.99 -23.88 -4.39
C VAL A 145 -12.49 -24.05 -4.16
N GLY A 146 -13.19 -23.00 -3.72
CA GLY A 146 -14.65 -23.01 -3.58
C GLY A 146 -15.35 -23.36 -4.90
N LYS A 147 -14.89 -22.78 -6.02
CA LYS A 147 -15.42 -23.09 -7.36
C LYS A 147 -15.14 -24.54 -7.79
N LYS A 148 -13.97 -25.11 -7.43
CA LYS A 148 -13.65 -26.53 -7.70
C LYS A 148 -14.54 -27.49 -6.92
N ASN A 149 -14.83 -27.19 -5.66
CA ASN A 149 -15.68 -28.04 -4.82
C ASN A 149 -17.14 -28.02 -5.30
N LEU A 150 -17.68 -26.83 -5.64
CA LEU A 150 -19.02 -26.69 -6.22
C LEU A 150 -19.22 -27.48 -7.51
N HIS A 151 -18.19 -27.60 -8.35
CA HIS A 151 -18.28 -28.36 -9.61
C HIS A 151 -18.21 -29.88 -9.40
N LYS A 152 -17.68 -30.33 -8.25
CA LYS A 152 -17.58 -31.75 -7.89
C LYS A 152 -18.88 -32.28 -7.27
N ASP A 153 -19.68 -31.41 -6.65
CA ASP A 153 -20.98 -31.77 -6.06
C ASP A 153 -22.13 -31.78 -7.10
N ASN A 154 -21.89 -31.27 -8.31
CA ASN A 154 -22.86 -31.20 -9.42
C ASN A 154 -22.62 -32.26 -10.53
N VAL A 155 -21.77 -33.25 -10.26
CA VAL A 155 -21.47 -34.41 -11.16
C VAL A 155 -21.68 -35.68 -10.36
#